data_AF-A0A1C1CWW9-F1
#
_entry.id   AF-A0A1C1CWW9-F1
#
_cell.length_a   1.000
_cell.length_b   1.000
_cell.length_c   1.000
_cell.angle_alpha   90.00
_cell.angle_beta   90.00
_cell.angle_gamma   90.00
#
_symmetry.space_group_name_H-M   'P 1'
#
loop_
_entity.id
_entity.type
_entity.pdbx_description
1 polymer ?
#
loop_
_entity_poly.entity_id
_entity_poly.type
_entity_poly.pdbx_seq_one_letter_code
_entity_poly.pdbx_strand_id
1 'polypeptide(L)'
;MGFSFAQLLAYDQSLKTRSARVRESLLSEMVRLSAAIISLAMTTTDDRTKHLSDHIYHMITFAAVTLCRLLHMYDEQLARSHGIAELDALISKLVSWLKSIGLPCHAAFTLGDIVDAFHKKLRPTARPSPITSEENNAWADSSFWANFPDILGPDPMSTGNWDFIPDWERFNDNSF
;
A
#
# COMPACT_ATOMS: atom_id res chain seq x y z
N MET A 1 7.37 10.51 12.12
CA MET A 1 7.07 9.24 11.43
C MET A 1 6.39 8.23 12.35
N GLY A 2 7.00 7.80 13.46
CA GLY A 2 6.45 6.80 14.39
C GLY A 2 5.00 7.04 14.84
N PHE A 3 4.69 8.27 15.27
CA PHE A 3 3.33 8.64 15.67
C PHE A 3 2.31 8.49 14.54
N SER A 4 2.62 9.02 13.35
CA SER A 4 1.76 8.91 12.17
C SER A 4 1.53 7.47 11.74
N PHE A 5 2.57 6.63 11.84
CA PHE A 5 2.47 5.20 11.55
C PHE A 5 1.56 4.49 12.55
N ALA A 6 1.69 4.75 13.85
CA ALA A 6 0.82 4.16 14.87
C ALA A 6 -0.66 4.53 14.63
N GLN A 7 -0.94 5.78 14.26
CA GLN A 7 -2.29 6.23 13.89
C GLN A 7 -2.79 5.50 12.63
N LEU A 8 -1.96 5.41 11.59
CA LEU A 8 -2.32 4.72 10.35
C LEU A 8 -2.62 3.24 10.60
N LEU A 9 -1.79 2.57 11.40
CA LEU A 9 -1.97 1.17 11.78
C LEU A 9 -3.26 0.98 12.60
N ALA A 10 -3.54 1.87 13.56
CA ALA A 10 -4.77 1.82 14.33
C ALA A 10 -6.01 2.01 13.44
N TYR A 11 -5.95 2.90 12.46
CA TYR A 11 -7.03 3.10 11.51
C TYR A 11 -7.22 1.91 10.57
N ASP A 12 -6.14 1.33 10.05
CA ASP A 12 -6.18 0.11 9.22
C ASP A 12 -6.84 -1.05 9.98
N GLN A 13 -6.47 -1.26 11.24
CA GLN A 13 -7.11 -2.27 12.11
C GLN A 13 -8.59 -1.94 12.41
N SER A 14 -8.92 -0.65 12.56
CA SER A 14 -10.31 -0.23 12.79
C SER A 14 -11.21 -0.45 11.57
N LEU A 15 -10.67 -0.31 10.35
CA LEU A 15 -11.38 -0.62 9.12
C LEU A 15 -11.64 -2.12 9.01
N LYS A 16 -10.68 -2.95 9.40
CA LYS A 16 -10.82 -4.42 9.41
C LYS A 16 -11.91 -4.95 10.31
N THR A 17 -12.21 -4.23 11.39
CA THR A 17 -13.16 -4.68 12.41
C THR A 17 -14.56 -4.05 12.28
N ARG A 18 -14.75 -3.09 11.36
CA ARG A 18 -16.02 -2.36 11.20
C ARG A 18 -16.58 -2.50 9.79
N SER A 19 -17.63 -3.33 9.66
CA SER A 19 -18.46 -3.51 8.44
C SER A 19 -19.32 -2.28 8.07
N ALA A 20 -19.36 -1.23 8.90
CA ALA A 20 -20.19 -0.04 8.64
C ALA A 20 -19.52 0.96 7.68
N ARG A 21 -20.32 1.57 6.78
CA ARG A 21 -19.93 2.57 5.77
C ARG A 21 -18.80 3.47 6.25
N VAL A 22 -17.62 3.31 5.65
CA VAL A 22 -16.41 4.01 6.05
C VAL A 22 -16.61 5.53 5.89
N ARG A 23 -16.34 6.28 6.96
CA ARG A 23 -16.45 7.74 6.94
C ARG A 23 -15.39 8.35 6.03
N GLU A 24 -15.79 9.29 5.18
CA GLU A 24 -14.88 10.02 4.29
C GLU A 24 -13.73 10.71 5.05
N SER A 25 -14.02 11.24 6.24
CA SER A 25 -13.01 11.84 7.12
C SER A 25 -11.93 10.84 7.57
N LEU A 26 -12.28 9.56 7.76
CA LEU A 26 -11.30 8.53 8.11
C LEU A 26 -10.41 8.20 6.91
N LEU A 27 -10.99 8.03 5.73
CA LEU A 27 -10.24 7.76 4.50
C LEU A 27 -9.27 8.90 4.18
N SER A 28 -9.76 10.14 4.24
CA SER A 28 -8.95 11.34 4.04
C SER A 28 -7.78 11.39 5.03
N GLU A 29 -8.02 11.07 6.30
CA GLU A 29 -6.96 11.04 7.31
C GLU A 29 -5.94 9.93 7.07
N MET A 30 -6.37 8.73 6.66
CA MET A 30 -5.45 7.65 6.32
C MET A 30 -4.60 7.96 5.08
N VAL A 31 -5.19 8.60 4.06
CA VAL A 31 -4.46 9.10 2.88
C VAL A 31 -3.43 10.14 3.31
N ARG A 32 -3.84 11.12 4.13
CA ARG A 32 -2.96 12.16 4.66
C ARG A 32 -1.79 11.58 5.45
N LEU A 33 -2.04 10.63 6.34
CA LEU A 33 -1.01 9.96 7.14
C LEU A 33 -0.04 9.17 6.26
N SER A 34 -0.57 8.41 5.29
CA SER A 34 0.25 7.63 4.35
C SER A 34 1.15 8.55 3.53
N ALA A 35 0.59 9.58 2.90
CA ALA A 35 1.34 10.55 2.11
C ALA A 35 2.37 11.31 2.96
N ALA A 36 2.05 11.65 4.21
CA ALA A 36 2.97 12.31 5.12
C ALA A 36 4.18 11.41 5.49
N ILE A 37 3.96 10.12 5.75
CA ILE A 37 5.06 9.17 6.02
C ILE A 37 5.97 9.05 4.80
N ILE A 38 5.38 8.84 3.62
CA ILE A 38 6.12 8.70 2.36
C ILE A 38 6.93 9.96 2.05
N SER A 39 6.29 11.12 2.15
CA SER A 39 6.93 12.40 1.85
C SER A 39 8.05 12.70 2.85
N LEU A 40 7.81 12.49 4.15
CA LEU A 40 8.81 12.69 5.19
C LEU A 40 10.04 11.80 4.97
N ALA A 41 9.85 10.53 4.61
CA ALA A 41 10.95 9.62 4.34
C ALA A 41 11.84 10.15 3.21
N MET A 42 11.23 10.56 2.09
CA MET A 42 11.99 11.05 0.94
C MET A 42 12.66 12.40 1.22
N THR A 43 12.00 13.33 1.92
CA THR A 43 12.55 14.68 2.17
C THR A 43 13.60 14.74 3.28
N THR A 44 13.67 13.73 4.15
CA THR A 44 14.67 13.64 5.22
C THR A 44 15.85 12.73 4.86
N THR A 45 15.98 12.36 3.58
CA THR A 45 17.08 11.53 3.09
C THR A 45 18.43 12.21 3.32
N ASP A 46 19.37 11.45 3.87
CA ASP A 46 20.76 11.83 4.13
C ASP A 46 21.70 10.62 3.91
N ASP A 47 23.00 10.80 4.12
CA ASP A 47 24.01 9.74 3.95
C ASP A 47 23.78 8.54 4.89
N ARG A 48 23.03 8.73 5.98
CA ARG A 48 22.72 7.69 6.98
C ARG A 48 21.47 6.91 6.60
N THR A 49 20.72 7.34 5.59
CA THR A 49 19.46 6.72 5.17
C THR A 49 19.64 5.26 4.78
N LYS A 50 20.78 4.87 4.20
CA LYS A 50 21.15 3.46 3.90
C LYS A 50 21.46 2.59 5.13
N HIS A 51 21.49 3.20 6.31
CA HIS A 51 21.76 2.53 7.59
C HIS A 51 20.56 2.60 8.54
N LEU A 52 19.40 3.04 8.04
CA LEU A 52 18.17 2.97 8.80
C LEU A 52 17.84 1.52 9.11
N SER A 53 17.19 1.29 10.25
CA SER A 53 16.72 -0.03 10.60
C SER A 53 15.64 -0.48 9.63
N ASP A 54 15.58 -1.80 9.40
CA ASP A 54 14.56 -2.41 8.54
C ASP A 54 13.14 -1.97 8.93
N HIS A 55 12.90 -1.76 10.23
CA HIS A 55 11.62 -1.26 10.74
C HIS A 55 11.18 0.07 10.09
N ILE A 56 12.10 0.99 9.82
CA ILE A 56 11.75 2.27 9.15
C ILE A 56 11.30 2.01 7.71
N TYR A 57 11.99 1.12 6.98
CA TYR A 57 11.55 0.76 5.63
C TYR A 57 10.20 0.05 5.66
N HIS A 58 9.95 -0.83 6.62
CA HIS A 58 8.65 -1.48 6.79
C HIS A 58 7.52 -0.45 7.04
N MET A 59 7.76 0.57 7.88
CA MET A 59 6.76 1.64 8.09
C MET A 59 6.43 2.39 6.80
N ILE A 60 7.44 2.65 5.97
CA ILE A 60 7.27 3.34 4.69
C ILE A 60 6.51 2.45 3.69
N THR A 61 6.90 1.18 3.58
CA THR A 61 6.22 0.18 2.73
C THR A 61 4.78 -0.01 3.16
N PHE A 62 4.51 -0.13 4.47
CA PHE A 62 3.15 -0.26 4.98
C PHE A 62 2.30 0.95 4.60
N ALA A 63 2.82 2.17 4.74
CA ALA A 63 2.12 3.38 4.32
C ALA A 63 1.81 3.38 2.82
N ALA A 64 2.76 2.97 1.98
CA ALA A 64 2.58 2.91 0.54
C ALA A 64 1.57 1.84 0.11
N VAL A 65 1.66 0.64 0.66
CA VAL A 65 0.72 -0.46 0.38
C VAL A 65 -0.69 -0.09 0.86
N THR A 66 -0.81 0.53 2.03
CA THR A 66 -2.10 1.04 2.54
C THR A 66 -2.67 2.09 1.60
N LEU A 67 -1.85 3.02 1.12
CA LEU A 67 -2.30 4.02 0.14
C LEU A 67 -2.79 3.36 -1.16
N CYS A 68 -2.06 2.39 -1.72
CA CYS A 68 -2.50 1.63 -2.89
C CYS A 68 -3.87 0.96 -2.66
N ARG A 69 -4.08 0.35 -1.49
CA ARG A 69 -5.36 -0.28 -1.12
C ARG A 69 -6.48 0.75 -1.03
N LEU A 70 -6.26 1.87 -0.35
CA LEU A 70 -7.24 2.94 -0.21
C LEU A 70 -7.67 3.50 -1.57
N LEU A 71 -6.68 3.79 -2.43
CA LEU A 71 -6.92 4.28 -3.79
C LEU A 71 -7.68 3.27 -4.65
N HIS A 72 -7.41 1.97 -4.50
CA HIS A 72 -8.13 0.93 -5.26
C HIS A 72 -9.57 0.78 -4.80
N MET A 73 -9.80 0.71 -3.48
CA MET A 73 -11.11 0.37 -2.91
C MET A 73 -12.08 1.56 -2.89
N TYR A 74 -11.55 2.77 -2.66
CA TYR A 74 -12.34 3.99 -2.45
C TYR A 74 -12.07 5.06 -3.51
N ASP A 75 -11.64 4.67 -4.71
CA ASP A 75 -11.27 5.58 -5.81
C ASP A 75 -12.31 6.69 -6.03
N GLU A 76 -13.58 6.32 -6.24
CA GLU A 76 -14.67 7.27 -6.50
C GLU A 76 -14.92 8.26 -5.34
N GLN A 77 -14.73 7.81 -4.10
CA GLN A 77 -14.94 8.65 -2.92
C GLN A 77 -13.75 9.60 -2.72
N LEU A 78 -12.54 9.08 -2.90
CA LEU A 78 -11.30 9.86 -2.76
C LEU A 78 -11.11 10.84 -3.92
N ALA A 79 -11.55 10.50 -5.13
CA ALA A 79 -11.42 11.36 -6.32
C ALA A 79 -12.16 12.70 -6.19
N ARG A 80 -13.10 12.83 -5.25
CA ARG A 80 -13.81 14.08 -4.97
C ARG A 80 -12.99 15.08 -4.18
N SER A 81 -12.00 14.61 -3.43
CA SER A 81 -11.24 15.42 -2.46
C SER A 81 -9.73 15.36 -2.67
N HIS A 82 -9.22 14.35 -3.40
CA HIS A 82 -7.79 14.11 -3.57
C HIS A 82 -7.41 13.97 -5.04
N GLY A 83 -6.24 14.50 -5.39
CA GLY A 83 -5.61 14.28 -6.69
C GLY A 83 -5.09 12.85 -6.80
N ILE A 84 -5.92 11.94 -7.30
CA ILE A 84 -5.60 10.50 -7.41
C ILE A 84 -4.29 10.28 -8.19
N ALA A 85 -4.12 10.98 -9.32
CA ALA A 85 -2.91 10.90 -10.13
C ALA A 85 -1.66 11.40 -9.39
N GLU A 86 -1.79 12.38 -8.49
CA GLU A 86 -0.68 12.89 -7.69
C GLU A 86 -0.26 11.85 -6.63
N LEU A 87 -1.22 11.14 -6.05
CA LEU A 87 -0.95 10.06 -5.10
C LEU A 87 -0.30 8.84 -5.78
N ASP A 88 -0.74 8.49 -6.99
CA ASP A 88 -0.08 7.45 -7.81
C ASP A 88 1.36 7.87 -8.19
N ALA A 89 1.56 9.14 -8.53
CA ALA A 89 2.90 9.67 -8.81
C ALA A 89 3.79 9.68 -7.56
N LEU A 90 3.22 9.92 -6.37
CA LEU A 90 3.93 9.84 -5.09
C LEU A 90 4.43 8.42 -4.82
N ILE A 91 3.58 7.41 -5.03
CA ILE A 91 3.96 5.99 -4.89
C ILE A 91 5.08 5.64 -5.88
N SER A 92 4.95 6.08 -7.14
CA SER A 92 5.99 5.83 -8.16
C SER A 92 7.33 6.45 -7.79
N LYS A 93 7.33 7.68 -7.25
CA LYS A 93 8.55 8.35 -6.75
C LYS A 93 9.15 7.59 -5.58
N LEU A 94 8.33 7.11 -4.65
CA LEU A 94 8.78 6.32 -3.53
C LEU A 94 9.47 5.02 -3.98
N VAL A 95 8.90 4.31 -4.95
CA VAL A 95 9.50 3.09 -5.50
C VAL A 95 10.90 3.37 -6.04
N SER A 96 11.03 4.40 -6.87
CA SER A 96 12.33 4.81 -7.41
C SER A 96 13.32 5.20 -6.30
N TRP A 97 12.84 5.91 -5.27
CA TRP A 97 13.66 6.29 -4.13
C TRP A 97 14.14 5.07 -3.33
N LEU A 98 13.24 4.13 -2.99
CA LEU A 98 13.58 2.89 -2.27
C LEU A 98 14.64 2.07 -3.01
N LYS A 99 14.48 1.91 -4.33
CA LYS A 99 15.44 1.20 -5.19
C LYS A 99 16.78 1.95 -5.37
N SER A 100 16.84 3.24 -5.03
CA SER A 100 18.08 4.03 -5.14
C SER A 100 18.97 3.99 -3.87
N ILE A 101 18.43 3.56 -2.73
CA ILE A 101 19.14 3.61 -1.43
C ILE A 101 20.31 2.64 -1.36
N GLY A 102 20.18 1.45 -1.96
CA GLY A 102 21.17 0.38 -1.84
C GLY A 102 21.13 -0.59 -3.01
N LEU A 103 22.01 -1.59 -2.94
CA LEU A 103 22.07 -2.69 -3.92
C LEU A 103 20.79 -3.55 -3.87
N PRO A 104 20.52 -4.41 -4.87
CA PRO A 104 19.32 -5.24 -4.91
C PRO A 104 19.08 -6.14 -3.68
N CYS A 105 20.13 -6.48 -2.93
CA CYS A 105 20.03 -7.24 -1.68
C CYS A 105 19.66 -6.40 -0.45
N HIS A 106 19.59 -5.08 -0.59
CA HIS A 106 19.27 -4.16 0.48
C HIS A 106 17.77 -4.17 0.76
N ALA A 107 17.36 -4.16 2.03
CA ALA A 107 15.96 -4.23 2.44
C ALA A 107 15.08 -3.18 1.75
N ALA A 108 15.55 -1.93 1.64
CA ALA A 108 14.84 -0.87 0.93
C ALA A 108 14.57 -1.22 -0.54
N PHE A 109 15.53 -1.82 -1.25
CA PHE A 109 15.37 -2.20 -2.65
C PHE A 109 14.27 -3.27 -2.77
N THR A 110 14.39 -4.34 -1.99
CA THR A 110 13.41 -5.43 -1.96
C THR A 110 12.02 -4.91 -1.64
N LEU A 111 11.89 -4.07 -0.62
CA LEU A 111 10.62 -3.45 -0.23
C LEU A 111 10.08 -2.49 -1.32
N GLY A 112 10.97 -1.86 -2.10
CA GLY A 112 10.61 -1.10 -3.28
C GLY A 112 9.98 -1.96 -4.38
N ASP A 113 10.50 -3.18 -4.60
CA ASP A 113 9.88 -4.15 -5.51
C ASP A 113 8.49 -4.58 -5.03
N ILE A 114 8.30 -4.76 -3.72
CA ILE A 114 6.99 -5.09 -3.14
C ILE A 114 5.99 -3.95 -3.40
N VAL A 115 6.35 -2.70 -3.10
CA VAL A 115 5.45 -1.56 -3.33
C VAL A 115 5.12 -1.42 -4.82
N ASP A 116 6.11 -1.61 -5.70
CA ASP A 116 5.92 -1.58 -7.15
C ASP A 116 4.91 -2.65 -7.61
N ALA A 117 5.04 -3.87 -7.11
CA ALA A 117 4.11 -4.96 -7.41
C ALA A 117 2.67 -4.64 -6.96
N PHE A 118 2.50 -4.08 -5.76
CA PHE A 118 1.19 -3.63 -5.29
C PHE A 118 0.60 -2.53 -6.15
N HIS A 119 1.43 -1.55 -6.52
CA HIS A 119 0.99 -0.44 -7.34
C HIS A 119 0.55 -0.93 -8.71
N LYS A 120 1.34 -1.80 -9.37
CA LYS A 120 0.96 -2.44 -10.64
C LYS A 120 -0.35 -3.23 -10.53
N LYS A 121 -0.49 -4.06 -9.49
CA LYS A 121 -1.64 -4.94 -9.31
C LYS A 121 -2.94 -4.16 -9.03
N LEU A 122 -2.88 -3.18 -8.14
CA LEU A 122 -4.06 -2.46 -7.66
C LEU A 122 -4.39 -1.23 -8.52
N ARG A 123 -3.41 -0.69 -9.25
CA ARG A 123 -3.52 0.54 -10.04
C ARG A 123 -2.94 0.36 -11.46
N PRO A 124 -3.44 -0.61 -12.26
CA PRO A 124 -2.87 -0.92 -13.57
C PRO A 124 -2.95 0.24 -14.57
N THR A 125 -3.94 1.13 -14.43
CA THR A 125 -4.14 2.31 -15.29
C THR A 125 -3.27 3.51 -14.89
N ALA A 126 -2.63 3.47 -13.71
CA ALA A 126 -1.82 4.58 -13.22
C ALA A 126 -0.44 4.67 -13.91
N ARG A 127 -0.06 3.67 -14.72
CA ARG A 127 1.21 3.66 -15.44
C ARG A 127 1.06 3.97 -16.93
N PRO A 128 2.04 4.65 -17.55
CA PRO A 128 2.03 4.92 -18.99
C PRO A 128 2.31 3.69 -19.89
N SER A 129 2.41 2.47 -19.36
CA SER A 129 2.75 1.30 -20.18
C SER A 129 2.03 0.02 -19.73
N PRO A 130 1.62 -0.85 -20.68
CA PRO A 130 0.91 -2.07 -20.37
C PRO A 130 1.83 -3.05 -19.66
N ILE A 131 1.33 -3.66 -18.58
CA ILE A 131 2.00 -4.74 -17.87
C ILE A 131 2.18 -5.91 -18.84
N THR A 132 3.42 -6.31 -19.10
CA THR A 132 3.70 -7.53 -19.88
C THR A 132 3.29 -8.75 -19.06
N SER A 133 2.66 -9.73 -19.71
CA SER A 133 2.09 -10.94 -19.08
C SER A 133 3.08 -11.76 -18.24
N GLU A 134 4.38 -11.63 -18.50
CA GLU A 134 5.44 -12.33 -17.75
C GLU A 134 5.67 -11.75 -16.34
N GLU A 135 5.51 -10.44 -16.14
CA GLU A 135 5.65 -9.82 -14.81
C GLU A 135 4.50 -10.21 -13.86
N ASN A 136 3.34 -10.57 -14.41
CA ASN A 136 2.15 -10.96 -13.63
C ASN A 136 2.32 -12.33 -12.93
N ASN A 137 3.15 -13.22 -13.48
CA ASN A 137 3.22 -14.61 -13.02
C ASN A 137 4.13 -14.82 -11.80
N ALA A 138 5.13 -13.94 -11.57
CA ALA A 138 6.03 -14.07 -10.42
C ALA A 138 5.36 -13.79 -9.06
N TRP A 139 4.25 -13.05 -9.05
CA TRP A 139 3.55 -12.59 -7.83
C TRP A 139 2.13 -13.17 -7.67
N ALA A 140 1.69 -13.98 -8.64
CA ALA A 140 0.59 -14.92 -8.48
C ALA A 140 1.00 -16.16 -7.66
N ASP A 141 2.30 -16.29 -7.36
CA ASP A 141 2.81 -17.35 -6.49
C ASP A 141 2.42 -17.08 -5.02
N SER A 142 1.53 -17.92 -4.51
CA SER A 142 1.06 -18.01 -3.12
C SER A 142 2.20 -17.93 -2.09
N SER A 143 3.38 -18.46 -2.46
CA SER A 143 4.57 -18.49 -1.60
C SER A 143 5.06 -17.09 -1.21
N PHE A 144 4.88 -16.08 -2.06
CA PHE A 144 5.29 -14.71 -1.77
C PHE A 144 4.37 -14.02 -0.74
N TRP A 145 3.05 -14.26 -0.84
CA TRP A 145 2.06 -13.74 0.11
C TRP A 145 2.27 -14.31 1.52
N ALA A 146 2.69 -15.59 1.60
CA ALA A 146 3.01 -16.25 2.86
C ALA A 146 4.22 -15.67 3.59
N ASN A 147 5.13 -14.96 2.90
CA ASN A 147 6.36 -14.43 3.52
C ASN A 147 6.17 -13.08 4.22
N PHE A 148 5.09 -12.36 3.94
CA PHE A 148 4.83 -11.05 4.55
C PHE A 148 3.36 -10.90 5.02
N PRO A 149 2.85 -11.81 5.87
CA PRO A 149 1.45 -11.82 6.29
C PRO A 149 1.04 -10.49 6.95
N ASP A 150 1.96 -9.83 7.67
CA ASP A 150 1.71 -8.56 8.35
C ASP A 150 1.53 -7.38 7.40
N ILE A 151 2.18 -7.41 6.23
CA ILE A 151 2.11 -6.34 5.22
C ILE A 151 1.01 -6.66 4.20
N LEU A 152 0.91 -7.92 3.78
CA LEU A 152 0.17 -8.35 2.62
C LEU A 152 -1.24 -8.88 2.96
N GLY A 153 -1.47 -9.36 4.18
CA GLY A 153 -2.67 -10.09 4.54
C GLY A 153 -2.66 -11.53 3.97
N PRO A 154 -3.72 -12.32 4.21
CA PRO A 154 -3.81 -13.69 3.69
C PRO A 154 -3.90 -13.71 2.16
N ASP A 155 -3.39 -14.79 1.55
CA ASP A 155 -3.35 -15.00 0.10
C ASP A 155 -4.74 -14.84 -0.56
N PRO A 156 -4.90 -13.95 -1.56
CA PRO A 156 -6.19 -13.73 -2.25
C PRO A 156 -6.73 -14.96 -3.02
N MET A 157 -5.95 -16.04 -3.20
CA MET A 157 -6.38 -17.27 -3.87
C MET A 157 -6.87 -18.38 -2.91
N SER A 158 -6.72 -18.23 -1.59
CA SER A 158 -7.17 -19.24 -0.63
C SER A 158 -8.69 -19.16 -0.42
N THR A 159 -9.42 -19.94 -1.21
CA THR A 159 -10.89 -20.06 -1.21
C THR A 159 -11.50 -20.69 0.06
N GLY A 160 -10.71 -20.92 1.12
CA GLY A 160 -11.09 -21.83 2.21
C GLY A 160 -11.30 -21.25 3.61
N ASN A 161 -10.87 -20.01 3.91
CA ASN A 161 -11.11 -19.41 5.23
C ASN A 161 -10.89 -17.90 5.18
N TRP A 162 -11.98 -17.14 5.05
CA TRP A 162 -11.98 -15.71 4.75
C TRP A 162 -12.03 -14.80 6.01
N ASP A 163 -11.92 -15.35 7.22
CA ASP A 163 -12.04 -14.60 8.48
C ASP A 163 -10.94 -13.56 8.76
N PHE A 164 -9.96 -13.38 7.84
CA PHE A 164 -8.86 -12.43 7.98
C PHE A 164 -8.70 -11.46 6.80
N ILE A 165 -9.62 -11.49 5.84
CA ILE A 165 -9.76 -10.37 4.91
C ILE A 165 -10.71 -9.38 5.60
N PRO A 166 -10.39 -8.07 5.69
CA PRO A 166 -11.39 -7.10 6.07
C PRO A 166 -12.68 -7.37 5.27
N ASP A 167 -13.85 -7.39 5.89
CA ASP A 167 -15.11 -7.38 5.14
C ASP A 167 -15.22 -6.02 4.45
N TRP A 168 -14.61 -5.89 3.27
CA TRP A 168 -14.58 -4.67 2.48
C TRP A 168 -15.38 -4.75 1.19
N GLU A 169 -16.22 -5.78 1.04
CA GLU A 169 -17.19 -5.79 -0.05
C GLU A 169 -18.09 -4.55 0.04
N ARG A 170 -18.04 -3.73 -1.01
CA ARG A 170 -19.07 -2.71 -1.24
C ARG A 170 -20.40 -3.45 -1.23
N PHE A 171 -21.33 -3.05 -0.36
CA PHE A 171 -22.72 -3.46 -0.48
C PHE A 171 -23.16 -3.24 -1.94
N ASN A 172 -23.33 -4.35 -2.65
CA ASN A 172 -23.98 -4.34 -3.95
C ASN A 172 -25.47 -4.18 -3.61
N ASP A 173 -26.01 -2.98 -3.81
CA ASP A 173 -27.43 -2.65 -3.60
C ASP A 173 -28.35 -3.34 -4.64
N ASN A 174 -28.14 -4.64 -4.92
CA ASN A 174 -28.89 -5.42 -5.92
C ASN A 174 -29.49 -6.74 -5.37
N SER A 175 -29.93 -6.73 -4.11
CA SER A 175 -30.82 -7.78 -3.62
C SER A 175 -31.75 -7.25 -2.53
N PHE A 176 -32.87 -6.65 -2.94
CA PHE A 176 -34.27 -6.92 -2.55
C PHE A 176 -35.20 -5.85 -3.12
#